data_AF-A0A453FK68-F1
#
_entry.id   AF-A0A453FK68-F1
#
_cell.length_a   1.000
_cell.length_b   1.000
_cell.length_c   1.000
_cell.angle_alpha   90.00
_cell.angle_beta   90.00
_cell.angle_gamma   90.00
#
_symmetry.space_group_name_H-M   'P 1'
#
loop_
_entity.id
_entity.type
_entity.pdbx_description
1 polymer ?
#
loop_
_entity_poly.entity_id
_entity_poly.type
_entity_poly.pdbx_seq_one_letter_code
_entity_poly.pdbx_strand_id
1 'polypeptide(L)'
;VADFGSLELSPVDGRTLTDFMHTRGLQMRSLGRVVKLSEKLSHVQSLCVHEMIVRAFKHIVQSVIAATSDMRQLALTIAAVLNLLLGVPESEFSGSSPAVHPLVWRWLVAFLKKRYQYELTGQHYDDVRKYAILRGLCHKVGIELAPRDFVMDSAFPFCKQDI
;
A
#
# COMPACT_ATOMS: atom_id res chain seq x y z
N VAL A 1 -5.75 -12.24 18.10
CA VAL A 1 -5.27 -10.96 18.66
C VAL A 1 -4.24 -11.19 19.75
N ALA A 2 -4.53 -12.06 20.74
CA ALA A 2 -3.56 -12.42 21.78
C ALA A 2 -2.17 -12.80 21.22
N ASP A 3 -2.13 -13.58 20.14
CA ASP A 3 -0.88 -14.01 19.49
C ASP A 3 -0.08 -12.88 18.83
N PHE A 4 -0.73 -11.77 18.46
CA PHE A 4 0.00 -10.59 17.98
C PHE A 4 0.65 -9.83 19.15
N GLY A 5 0.08 -9.94 20.34
CA GLY A 5 0.56 -9.31 21.57
C GLY A 5 1.62 -10.11 22.32
N SER A 6 1.80 -11.40 22.02
CA SER A 6 2.82 -12.24 22.67
C SER A 6 4.25 -11.99 22.15
N LEU A 7 4.42 -11.18 21.08
CA LEU A 7 5.68 -10.73 20.47
C LEU A 7 6.65 -11.83 19.95
N GLU A 8 6.55 -13.08 20.39
CA GLU A 8 7.40 -14.19 19.93
C GLU A 8 7.18 -14.58 18.47
N LEU A 9 6.01 -14.27 17.91
CA LEU A 9 5.59 -14.60 16.54
C LEU A 9 4.92 -13.42 15.82
N SER A 10 5.12 -12.19 16.29
CA SER A 10 4.42 -11.03 15.73
C SER A 10 5.03 -10.64 14.38
N PRO A 11 4.23 -10.53 13.31
CA PRO A 11 4.74 -10.19 11.99
C PRO A 11 5.25 -8.75 11.94
N VAL A 12 6.33 -8.54 11.18
CA VAL A 12 7.01 -7.24 11.04
C VAL A 12 6.75 -6.58 9.69
N ASP A 13 6.30 -7.36 8.70
CA ASP A 13 6.03 -6.90 7.33
C ASP A 13 4.86 -7.65 6.69
N GLY A 14 4.47 -7.26 5.47
CA GLY A 14 3.33 -7.86 4.79
C GLY A 14 3.50 -9.34 4.46
N ARG A 15 4.74 -9.83 4.28
CA ARG A 15 5.04 -11.24 4.01
C ARG A 15 4.80 -12.07 5.26
N THR A 16 5.49 -11.71 6.35
CA THR A 16 5.31 -12.37 7.65
C THR A 16 3.87 -12.27 8.15
N LEU A 17 3.16 -11.16 7.89
CA LEU A 17 1.73 -11.05 8.21
C LEU A 17 0.89 -12.06 7.41
N THR A 18 1.18 -12.23 6.12
CA THR A 18 0.47 -13.20 5.28
C THR A 18 0.69 -14.63 5.80
N ASP A 19 1.94 -14.98 6.09
CA ASP A 19 2.30 -16.30 6.60
C ASP A 19 1.68 -16.57 7.97
N PHE A 20 1.70 -15.56 8.86
CA PHE A 20 1.07 -15.61 10.17
C PHE A 20 -0.44 -15.86 10.06
N MET A 21 -1.13 -15.10 9.20
CA MET A 21 -2.57 -15.27 8.97
C MET A 21 -2.89 -16.67 8.44
N HIS A 22 -2.14 -17.14 7.43
CA HIS A 22 -2.36 -18.45 6.83
C HIS A 22 -2.07 -19.62 7.78
N THR A 23 -1.04 -19.49 8.63
CA THR A 23 -0.73 -20.49 9.68
C THR A 23 -1.88 -20.66 10.66
N ARG A 24 -2.72 -19.63 10.83
CA ARG A 24 -3.93 -19.66 11.67
C ARG A 24 -5.21 -19.94 10.89
N GLY A 25 -5.11 -20.34 9.63
CA GLY A 25 -6.26 -20.60 8.76
C GLY A 25 -7.08 -19.36 8.41
N LEU A 26 -6.53 -18.15 8.66
CA LEU A 26 -7.22 -16.90 8.40
C LEU A 26 -7.00 -16.46 6.96
N GLN A 27 -8.09 -16.11 6.29
CA GLN A 27 -8.04 -15.59 4.94
C GLN A 27 -7.63 -14.11 4.96
N MET A 28 -6.84 -13.68 3.97
CA MET A 28 -6.42 -12.27 3.87
C MET A 28 -7.58 -11.27 3.76
N ARG A 29 -8.78 -11.68 3.32
CA ARG A 29 -9.97 -10.81 3.34
C ARG A 29 -10.39 -10.38 4.74
N SER A 30 -9.95 -11.10 5.78
CA SER A 30 -10.28 -10.81 7.19
C SER A 30 -9.43 -9.70 7.81
N LEU A 31 -8.44 -9.13 7.09
CA LEU A 31 -7.58 -8.06 7.61
C LEU A 31 -8.37 -6.87 8.20
N GLY A 32 -9.46 -6.45 7.55
CA GLY A 32 -10.30 -5.37 8.09
C GLY A 32 -10.95 -5.72 9.43
N ARG A 33 -11.25 -7.00 9.68
CA ARG A 33 -11.71 -7.49 10.99
C ARG A 33 -10.56 -7.54 12.00
N VAL A 34 -9.36 -7.92 11.58
CA VAL A 34 -8.16 -7.91 12.44
C VAL A 34 -7.90 -6.50 12.97
N VAL A 35 -7.92 -5.47 12.11
CA VAL A 35 -7.74 -4.07 12.50
C VAL A 35 -8.74 -3.65 13.58
N LYS A 36 -10.03 -4.01 13.43
CA LYS A 36 -11.09 -3.70 14.40
C LYS A 36 -10.90 -4.41 15.74
N LEU A 37 -10.28 -5.57 15.76
CA LEU A 37 -10.06 -6.34 16.99
C LEU A 37 -8.72 -6.03 17.67
N SER A 38 -7.83 -5.29 17.00
CA SER A 38 -6.49 -4.98 17.46
C SER A 38 -6.33 -3.51 17.90
N GLU A 39 -7.37 -2.91 18.48
CA GLU A 39 -7.39 -1.49 18.90
C GLU A 39 -6.25 -1.12 19.86
N LYS A 40 -5.81 -2.07 20.68
CA LYS A 40 -4.69 -1.86 21.62
C LYS A 40 -3.31 -2.11 21.01
N LEU A 41 -3.24 -2.48 19.72
CA LEU A 41 -2.03 -2.89 19.03
C LEU A 41 -1.86 -2.05 17.75
N SER A 42 -1.48 -0.78 17.91
CA SER A 42 -1.31 0.18 16.80
C SER A 42 -0.39 -0.32 15.70
N HIS A 43 0.70 -1.01 16.05
CA HIS A 43 1.60 -1.62 15.07
C HIS A 43 0.89 -2.63 14.16
N VAL A 44 0.03 -3.48 14.73
CA VAL A 44 -0.73 -4.50 13.99
C VAL A 44 -1.76 -3.83 13.09
N GLN A 45 -2.45 -2.79 13.59
CA GLN A 45 -3.38 -2.01 12.78
C GLN A 45 -2.68 -1.39 11.58
N SER A 46 -1.56 -0.68 11.81
CA SER A 46 -0.73 -0.09 10.76
C SER A 46 -0.29 -1.15 9.73
N LEU A 47 0.19 -2.30 10.20
CA LEU A 47 0.65 -3.38 9.33
C LEU A 47 -0.48 -3.95 8.45
N CYS A 48 -1.65 -4.20 9.05
CA CYS A 48 -2.82 -4.68 8.30
C CYS A 48 -3.33 -3.65 7.28
N VAL A 49 -3.36 -2.35 7.65
CA VAL A 49 -3.75 -1.26 6.74
C VAL A 49 -2.77 -1.16 5.57
N HIS A 50 -1.46 -1.19 5.84
CA HIS A 50 -0.45 -1.20 4.80
C HIS A 50 -0.61 -2.38 3.85
N GLU A 51 -0.76 -3.60 4.37
CA GLU A 51 -0.93 -4.79 3.55
C GLU A 51 -2.21 -4.73 2.70
N MET A 52 -3.29 -4.19 3.24
CA MET A 52 -4.53 -3.94 2.48
C MET A 52 -4.31 -2.98 1.30
N ILE A 53 -3.61 -1.86 1.52
CA ILE A 53 -3.28 -0.86 0.49
C ILE A 53 -2.33 -1.46 -0.56
N VAL A 54 -1.26 -2.14 -0.14
CA VAL A 54 -0.30 -2.81 -1.03
C VAL A 54 -1.03 -3.80 -1.95
N ARG A 55 -1.94 -4.62 -1.39
CA ARG A 55 -2.72 -5.57 -2.19
C ARG A 55 -3.68 -4.89 -3.16
N ALA A 56 -4.21 -3.71 -2.83
CA ALA A 56 -5.03 -2.92 -3.73
C ALA A 56 -4.19 -2.38 -4.90
N PHE A 57 -3.10 -1.67 -4.58
CA PHE A 57 -2.21 -1.06 -5.56
C PHE A 57 -1.53 -2.08 -6.47
N LYS A 58 -1.22 -3.28 -5.97
CA LYS A 58 -0.73 -4.40 -6.79
C LYS A 58 -1.57 -4.61 -8.05
N HIS A 59 -2.90 -4.59 -7.93
CA HIS A 59 -3.78 -4.84 -9.07
C HIS A 59 -3.66 -3.76 -10.14
N ILE A 60 -3.45 -2.50 -9.75
CA ILE A 60 -3.26 -1.38 -10.69
C ILE A 60 -1.92 -1.56 -11.41
N VAL A 61 -0.82 -1.73 -10.66
CA VAL A 61 0.52 -1.85 -11.24
C VAL A 61 0.63 -3.07 -12.15
N GLN A 62 0.09 -4.23 -11.75
CA GLN A 62 0.09 -5.43 -12.62
C GLN A 62 -0.71 -5.20 -13.91
N SER A 63 -1.83 -4.49 -13.85
CA SER A 63 -2.63 -4.18 -15.03
C SER A 63 -1.87 -3.26 -15.99
N VAL A 64 -1.14 -2.27 -15.45
CA VAL A 64 -0.30 -1.35 -16.23
C VAL A 64 0.87 -2.09 -16.89
N ILE A 65 1.57 -2.95 -16.15
CA ILE A 65 2.65 -3.79 -16.69
C ILE A 65 2.10 -4.69 -17.82
N ALA A 66 0.98 -5.38 -17.58
CA ALA A 66 0.39 -6.28 -18.57
C ALA A 66 -0.07 -5.54 -19.84
N ALA A 67 -0.49 -4.28 -19.72
CA ALA A 67 -0.91 -3.45 -20.85
C ALA A 67 0.26 -2.83 -21.63
N THR A 68 1.47 -2.87 -21.09
CA THR A 68 2.65 -2.23 -21.71
C THR A 68 3.46 -3.28 -22.47
N SER A 69 3.34 -3.27 -23.80
CA SER A 69 4.04 -4.20 -24.69
C SER A 69 5.47 -3.76 -25.06
N ASP A 70 5.73 -2.44 -25.06
CA ASP A 70 7.06 -1.90 -25.35
C ASP A 70 7.92 -1.86 -24.08
N MET A 71 8.92 -2.75 -24.03
CA MET A 71 9.90 -2.82 -22.95
C MET A 71 10.66 -1.50 -22.74
N ARG A 72 10.81 -0.66 -23.78
CA ARG A 72 11.47 0.66 -23.67
C ARG A 72 10.62 1.66 -22.89
N GLN A 73 9.30 1.48 -22.88
CA GLN A 73 8.36 2.32 -22.15
C GLN A 73 8.04 1.76 -20.77
N LEU A 74 8.27 0.47 -20.52
CA LEU A 74 7.90 -0.21 -19.28
C LEU A 74 8.40 0.53 -18.03
N ALA A 75 9.68 0.90 -17.98
CA ALA A 75 10.25 1.65 -16.86
C ALA A 75 9.56 3.02 -16.65
N LEU A 76 9.26 3.73 -17.74
CA LEU A 76 8.57 5.01 -17.70
C LEU A 76 7.14 4.85 -17.20
N THR A 77 6.42 3.83 -17.67
CA THR A 77 5.04 3.56 -17.25
C THR A 77 4.96 3.09 -15.80
N ILE A 78 5.93 2.27 -15.34
CA ILE A 78 6.03 1.87 -13.93
C ILE A 78 6.30 3.09 -13.05
N ALA A 79 7.26 3.96 -13.41
CA ALA A 79 7.51 5.18 -12.66
C ALA A 79 6.27 6.09 -12.61
N ALA A 80 5.57 6.25 -13.74
CA ALA A 80 4.35 7.06 -13.81
C ALA A 80 3.22 6.52 -12.91
N VAL A 81 2.97 5.21 -12.90
CA VAL A 81 1.94 4.63 -12.02
C VAL A 81 2.34 4.69 -10.55
N LEU A 82 3.63 4.53 -10.21
CA LEU A 82 4.10 4.71 -8.84
C LEU A 82 3.94 6.16 -8.36
N ASN A 83 4.24 7.15 -9.20
CA ASN A 83 4.00 8.57 -8.92
C ASN A 83 2.51 8.86 -8.72
N LEU A 84 1.63 8.29 -9.55
CA LEU A 84 0.18 8.43 -9.38
C LEU A 84 -0.32 7.85 -8.04
N LEU A 85 0.25 6.72 -7.61
CA LEU A 85 -0.20 5.99 -6.42
C LEU A 85 0.39 6.52 -5.11
N LEU A 86 1.62 7.05 -5.13
CA LEU A 86 2.40 7.39 -3.93
C LEU A 86 2.88 8.84 -3.89
N GLY A 87 2.87 9.56 -5.01
CA GLY A 87 3.22 10.97 -5.10
C GLY A 87 2.13 11.87 -4.49
N VAL A 88 2.55 13.07 -4.11
CA VAL A 88 1.67 14.11 -3.56
C VAL A 88 1.27 15.08 -4.68
N PRO A 89 -0.01 15.17 -5.06
CA PRO A 89 -0.44 16.11 -6.10
C PRO A 89 -0.13 17.56 -5.69
N GLU A 90 0.33 18.38 -6.65
CA GLU A 90 0.66 19.80 -6.42
C GLU A 90 -0.58 20.69 -6.17
N SER A 91 -1.80 20.16 -6.30
CA SER A 91 -3.01 20.99 -6.30
C SER A 91 -3.33 21.56 -4.92
N GLU A 92 -3.57 22.88 -4.90
CA GLU A 92 -4.16 23.68 -3.81
C GLU A 92 -5.63 23.31 -3.51
N PHE A 93 -5.93 22.03 -3.31
CA PHE A 93 -7.27 21.64 -2.90
C PHE A 93 -7.44 21.93 -1.41
N SER A 94 -7.99 23.11 -1.13
CA SER A 94 -8.62 23.48 0.14
C SER A 94 -9.57 22.36 0.60
N GLY A 95 -9.10 21.51 1.51
CA GLY A 95 -9.91 20.48 2.14
C GLY A 95 -9.07 19.41 2.82
N SER A 96 -9.64 18.78 3.85
CA SER A 96 -9.09 17.70 4.69
C SER A 96 -8.84 16.37 3.94
N SER A 97 -8.53 16.42 2.65
CA SER A 97 -8.23 15.24 1.85
C SER A 97 -6.77 14.80 2.05
N PRO A 98 -6.51 13.50 2.16
CA PRO A 98 -5.14 12.99 2.30
C PRO A 98 -4.27 13.33 1.07
N ALA A 99 -2.97 13.38 1.28
CA ALA A 99 -1.94 13.73 0.29
C ALA A 99 -1.75 12.64 -0.79
N VAL A 100 -2.81 12.38 -1.57
CA VAL A 100 -2.90 11.36 -2.63
C VAL A 100 -3.86 11.83 -3.73
N HIS A 101 -3.64 11.36 -4.96
CA HIS A 101 -4.49 11.71 -6.10
C HIS A 101 -5.99 11.37 -5.84
N PRO A 102 -6.96 12.27 -6.07
CA PRO A 102 -8.37 12.06 -5.71
C PRO A 102 -9.02 10.81 -6.33
N LEU A 103 -8.66 10.48 -7.57
CA LEU A 103 -9.16 9.26 -8.23
C LEU A 103 -8.62 7.99 -7.54
N VAL A 104 -7.35 8.00 -7.15
CA VAL A 104 -6.71 6.88 -6.43
C VAL A 104 -7.36 6.74 -5.06
N TRP A 105 -7.57 7.85 -4.35
CA TRP A 105 -8.26 7.87 -3.07
C TRP A 105 -9.67 7.25 -3.15
N ARG A 106 -10.51 7.77 -4.05
CA ARG A 106 -11.89 7.31 -4.23
C ARG A 106 -11.95 5.82 -4.56
N TRP A 107 -11.06 5.36 -5.45
CA TRP A 107 -10.97 3.95 -5.81
C TRP A 107 -10.48 3.10 -4.64
N LEU A 108 -9.46 3.53 -3.91
CA LEU A 108 -8.88 2.81 -2.78
C LEU A 108 -9.90 2.61 -1.66
N VAL A 109 -10.62 3.67 -1.27
CA VAL A 109 -11.70 3.60 -0.27
C VAL A 109 -12.76 2.59 -0.70
N ALA A 110 -13.22 2.65 -1.95
CA ALA A 110 -14.22 1.72 -2.48
C ALA A 110 -13.71 0.27 -2.51
N PHE A 111 -12.45 0.06 -2.93
CA PHE A 111 -11.82 -1.26 -2.98
C PHE A 111 -11.70 -1.87 -1.59
N LEU A 112 -11.22 -1.10 -0.61
CA LEU A 112 -11.03 -1.59 0.76
C LEU A 112 -12.35 -1.88 1.46
N LYS A 113 -13.36 -1.04 1.26
CA LYS A 113 -14.72 -1.27 1.79
C LYS A 113 -15.30 -2.56 1.23
N LYS A 114 -15.22 -2.76 -0.09
CA LYS A 114 -15.77 -3.95 -0.75
C LYS A 114 -15.03 -5.23 -0.38
N ARG A 115 -13.69 -5.21 -0.36
CA ARG A 115 -12.87 -6.42 -0.20
C ARG A 115 -12.61 -6.81 1.26
N TYR A 116 -12.47 -5.84 2.15
CA TYR A 116 -12.06 -6.07 3.53
C TYR A 116 -13.07 -5.56 4.57
N GLN A 117 -14.18 -4.93 4.15
CA GLN A 117 -15.15 -4.28 5.05
C GLN A 117 -14.47 -3.25 5.98
N TYR A 118 -13.44 -2.58 5.45
CA TYR A 118 -12.64 -1.59 6.15
C TYR A 118 -12.91 -0.21 5.57
N GLU A 119 -13.20 0.75 6.45
CA GLU A 119 -13.46 2.15 6.10
C GLU A 119 -12.19 2.97 6.31
N LEU A 120 -11.46 3.20 5.22
CA LEU A 120 -10.26 4.01 5.22
C LEU A 120 -10.65 5.50 5.32
N THR A 121 -10.08 6.21 6.28
CA THR A 121 -10.29 7.65 6.51
C THR A 121 -9.02 8.42 6.19
N GLY A 122 -9.11 9.74 5.96
CA GLY A 122 -7.94 10.59 5.69
C GLY A 122 -6.88 10.47 6.78
N GLN A 123 -7.29 10.57 8.04
CA GLN A 123 -6.40 10.41 9.20
C GLN A 123 -5.66 9.06 9.21
N HIS A 124 -6.36 7.94 8.92
CA HIS A 124 -5.69 6.64 8.81
C HIS A 124 -4.67 6.58 7.66
N TYR A 125 -4.89 7.36 6.60
CA TYR A 125 -3.99 7.41 5.45
C TYR A 125 -2.79 8.32 5.70
N ASP A 126 -2.94 9.39 6.46
CA ASP A 126 -1.82 10.27 6.85
C ASP A 126 -0.78 9.51 7.68
N ASP A 127 -1.22 8.53 8.48
CA ASP A 127 -0.34 7.63 9.25
C ASP A 127 0.33 6.53 8.40
N VAL A 128 0.00 6.42 7.10
CA VAL A 128 0.56 5.39 6.22
C VAL A 128 2.02 5.67 5.90
N ARG A 129 2.87 4.70 6.22
CA ARG A 129 4.30 4.74 5.89
C ARG A 129 4.50 4.40 4.42
N LYS A 130 4.62 5.42 3.56
CA LYS A 130 4.77 5.25 2.10
C LYS A 130 5.91 4.30 1.70
N TYR A 131 7.04 4.30 2.42
CA TYR A 131 8.13 3.33 2.20
C TYR A 131 7.74 1.87 2.47
N ALA A 132 6.88 1.61 3.45
CA ALA A 132 6.37 0.27 3.71
C ALA A 132 5.45 -0.19 2.56
N ILE A 133 4.63 0.73 2.02
CA ILE A 133 3.81 0.47 0.84
C ILE A 133 4.67 0.18 -0.38
N LEU A 134 5.65 1.05 -0.66
CA LEU A 134 6.57 0.90 -1.80
C LEU A 134 7.29 -0.46 -1.74
N ARG A 135 7.91 -0.78 -0.60
CA ARG A 135 8.59 -2.06 -0.38
C ARG A 135 7.65 -3.23 -0.59
N GLY A 136 6.46 -3.21 0.02
CA GLY A 136 5.47 -4.27 -0.12
C GLY A 136 5.00 -4.44 -1.56
N LEU A 137 4.84 -3.34 -2.30
CA LEU A 137 4.41 -3.33 -3.69
C LEU A 137 5.47 -3.93 -4.61
N CYS A 138 6.73 -3.49 -4.48
CA CYS A 138 7.89 -4.07 -5.18
C CYS A 138 7.94 -5.59 -5.02
N HIS A 139 7.85 -6.10 -3.79
CA HIS A 139 7.88 -7.54 -3.52
C HIS A 139 6.69 -8.30 -4.11
N LYS A 140 5.49 -7.69 -4.15
CA LYS A 140 4.28 -8.37 -4.65
C LYS A 140 4.15 -8.34 -6.17
N VAL A 141 4.78 -7.37 -6.82
CA VAL A 141 4.74 -7.20 -8.28
C VAL A 141 6.00 -7.75 -8.95
N GLY A 142 7.12 -7.82 -8.23
CA GLY A 142 8.43 -8.20 -8.78
C GLY A 142 9.13 -7.05 -9.49
N ILE A 143 9.03 -5.83 -8.93
CA ILE A 143 9.74 -4.64 -9.43
C ILE A 143 10.92 -4.36 -8.51
N GLU A 144 12.09 -4.14 -9.08
CA GLU A 144 13.28 -3.66 -8.38
C GLU A 144 13.38 -2.15 -8.54
N LEU A 145 13.97 -1.47 -7.55
CA LEU A 145 14.16 -0.02 -7.59
C LEU A 145 15.62 0.32 -7.27
N ALA A 146 16.11 1.40 -7.88
CA ALA A 146 17.42 1.95 -7.59
C ALA A 146 17.55 2.29 -6.09
N PRO A 147 18.70 1.98 -5.45
CA PRO A 147 18.91 2.21 -4.02
C PRO A 147 19.26 3.68 -3.76
N ARG A 148 18.25 4.57 -3.79
CA ARG A 148 18.40 5.98 -3.44
C ARG A 148 17.26 6.46 -2.54
N ASP A 149 17.46 7.61 -1.92
CA ASP A 149 16.42 8.27 -1.15
C ASP A 149 15.40 8.92 -2.09
N PHE A 150 14.12 8.59 -1.88
CA PHE A 150 13.00 9.11 -2.65
C PHE A 150 12.33 10.26 -1.89
N VAL A 151 12.07 11.37 -2.57
CA VAL A 151 11.35 12.51 -1.99
C VAL A 151 9.86 12.23 -2.09
N MET A 152 9.31 11.49 -1.13
CA MET A 152 7.92 10.98 -1.17
C MET A 152 6.86 12.07 -0.95
N ASP A 153 7.28 13.30 -0.63
CA ASP A 153 6.43 14.49 -0.54
C ASP A 153 6.35 15.26 -1.87
N SER A 154 7.05 14.80 -2.90
CA SER A 154 6.96 15.33 -4.26
C SER A 154 5.78 14.71 -5.03
N ALA A 155 5.32 15.40 -6.07
CA ALA A 155 4.42 14.84 -7.07
C ALA A 155 5.05 13.70 -7.88
N PHE A 156 6.39 13.73 -8.05
CA PHE A 156 7.12 12.79 -8.91
C PHE A 156 8.35 12.21 -8.21
N PRO A 157 8.18 11.40 -7.14
CA PRO A 157 9.30 10.75 -6.45
C PRO A 157 10.14 9.81 -7.34
N PHE A 158 9.53 9.20 -8.35
CA PHE A 158 10.13 8.17 -9.20
C PHE A 158 10.35 8.65 -10.65
N CYS A 159 11.45 8.23 -11.26
CA CYS A 159 11.75 8.40 -12.67
C CYS A 159 12.11 7.05 -13.32
N LYS A 160 12.24 7.01 -14.65
CA LYS A 160 12.50 5.77 -15.39
C LYS A 160 13.85 5.13 -15.04
N GLN A 161 14.83 5.91 -14.59
CA GLN A 161 16.14 5.39 -14.19
C GLN A 161 16.10 4.68 -12.84
N ASP A 162 15.00 4.83 -12.10
CA ASP A 162 14.81 4.17 -10.82
C ASP A 162 14.30 2.74 -10.96
N ILE A 163 13.80 2.33 -12.14
CA ILE A 163 13.20 1.01 -12.39
C ILE A 163 14.21 0.06 -13.01
#